data_AF-A0A7W1PXY3-F1
#
_entry.id   AF-A0A7W1PXY3-F1
#
_cell.length_a   1.000
_cell.length_b   1.000
_cell.length_c   1.000
_cell.angle_alpha   90.00
_cell.angle_beta   90.00
_cell.angle_gamma   90.00
#
_symmetry.space_group_name_H-M   'P 1'
#
loop_
_entity.id
_entity.type
_entity.pdbx_description
1 polymer ?
#
loop_
_entity_poly.entity_id
_entity_poly.type
_entity_poly.pdbx_seq_one_letter_code
_entity_poly.pdbx_strand_id
1 'polypeptide(L)'
;MPDLISYPTPHNFHISVTITSIGGCNGLNATLNTVLQKLALPTVTITTPPMPFCNGSEATLNASGADTYKWNPGNFNGNPFSVSPAVPTKYIVTGTDLNGCSNIAESDMIYKYDDITASIQPSDYNGFGVSCFGESDGSADLTVTSGVPPFNFLWNNNGTTNDINNISAGVYYV
;
A
#
# COMPACT_ATOMS: atom_id res chain seq x y z
N MET A 1 -14.67 8.18 44.13
CA MET A 1 -14.66 8.31 42.67
C MET A 1 -15.58 7.23 42.14
N PRO A 2 -16.67 7.51 41.40
CA PRO A 2 -17.46 6.43 40.85
C PRO A 2 -16.70 5.77 39.69
N ASP A 3 -16.68 4.44 39.70
CA ASP A 3 -16.08 3.61 38.66
C ASP A 3 -16.72 3.87 37.30
N LEU A 4 -15.89 4.05 36.27
CA LEU A 4 -16.34 4.04 34.88
C LEU A 4 -16.69 2.59 34.50
N ILE A 5 -17.97 2.24 34.58
CA ILE A 5 -18.46 0.97 34.07
C ILE A 5 -18.70 1.10 32.56
N SER A 6 -17.94 0.36 31.75
CA SER A 6 -18.12 0.27 30.30
C SER A 6 -19.12 -0.83 29.94
N TYR A 7 -20.17 -0.52 29.18
CA TYR A 7 -21.17 -1.51 28.75
C TYR A 7 -21.11 -1.78 27.23
N PRO A 8 -21.28 -3.04 26.79
CA PRO A 8 -21.09 -3.43 25.39
C PRO A 8 -22.30 -3.15 24.46
N THR A 9 -23.50 -2.88 24.98
CA THR A 9 -24.73 -2.64 24.21
C THR A 9 -25.50 -1.42 24.71
N PRO A 10 -26.30 -0.72 23.86
CA PRO A 10 -27.12 0.41 24.29
C PRO A 10 -28.04 -0.01 25.44
N HIS A 11 -27.87 0.60 26.60
CA HIS A 11 -28.70 0.37 27.78
C HIS A 11 -29.14 1.72 28.34
N ASN A 12 -30.38 1.76 28.83
CA ASN A 12 -30.87 2.91 29.57
C ASN A 12 -30.24 2.89 30.97
N PHE A 13 -29.47 3.93 31.32
CA PHE A 13 -28.95 4.11 32.66
C PHE A 13 -29.74 5.18 33.39
N HIS A 14 -30.18 4.86 34.60
CA HIS A 14 -30.75 5.85 35.51
C HIS A 14 -29.68 6.23 36.52
N ILE A 15 -29.21 7.49 36.48
CA ILE A 15 -28.31 8.03 37.50
C ILE A 15 -29.19 8.81 38.48
N SER A 16 -29.20 8.36 39.74
CA SER A 16 -29.78 9.11 40.86
C SER A 16 -28.66 9.65 41.75
N VAL A 17 -28.70 10.95 42.04
CA VAL A 17 -27.79 11.59 42.99
C VAL A 17 -28.62 12.03 44.18
N THR A 18 -28.22 11.61 45.39
CA THR A 18 -28.82 12.05 46.64
C THR A 18 -27.82 12.95 47.37
N ILE A 19 -28.24 14.18 47.67
CA ILE A 19 -27.44 15.13 48.46
C ILE A 19 -28.04 15.19 49.86
N THR A 20 -27.25 14.81 50.86
CA THR A 20 -27.64 14.87 52.28
C THR A 20 -26.84 15.96 52.97
N SER A 21 -27.52 16.91 53.62
CA SER A 21 -26.83 17.92 54.44
C SER A 21 -26.59 17.41 55.87
N ILE A 22 -25.69 18.07 56.60
CA ILE A 22 -25.21 17.65 57.94
C ILE A 22 -26.30 17.62 59.03
N GLY A 23 -27.51 18.10 58.74
CA GLY A 23 -28.67 18.10 59.63
C GLY A 23 -29.76 17.05 59.35
N GLY A 24 -29.54 16.10 58.42
CA GLY A 24 -30.48 15.00 58.17
C GLY A 24 -31.71 15.35 57.31
N CYS A 25 -31.85 16.59 56.85
CA CYS A 25 -32.85 16.94 55.84
C CYS A 25 -32.37 16.46 54.45
N ASN A 26 -33.15 15.58 53.81
CA ASN A 26 -32.90 15.11 52.45
C ASN A 26 -33.41 16.15 51.43
N GLY A 27 -32.52 16.72 50.63
CA GLY A 27 -32.84 17.71 49.61
C GLY A 27 -32.85 17.08 48.21
N LEU A 28 -33.81 17.53 47.39
CA LEU A 28 -34.05 17.27 45.95
C LEU A 28 -33.48 15.97 45.36
N ASN A 29 -34.38 15.05 44.98
CA ASN A 29 -34.06 13.99 44.03
C ASN A 29 -34.09 14.58 42.62
N ALA A 30 -32.91 14.78 42.01
CA ALA A 30 -32.82 15.09 40.59
C ALA A 30 -32.56 13.79 39.82
N THR A 31 -33.53 13.37 39.01
CA THR A 31 -33.39 12.23 38.11
C THR A 31 -33.07 12.75 36.72
N LEU A 32 -31.86 12.46 36.20
CA LEU A 32 -31.53 12.71 34.81
C LEU A 32 -31.84 11.45 33.99
N ASN A 33 -32.90 11.50 33.19
CA ASN A 33 -33.21 10.47 32.20
C ASN A 33 -32.45 10.79 30.92
N THR A 34 -31.24 10.26 30.77
CA THR A 34 -30.48 10.37 29.51
C THR A 34 -30.18 8.99 28.96
N VAL A 35 -30.39 8.81 27.66
CA VAL A 35 -30.05 7.57 26.97
C VAL A 35 -28.63 7.71 26.46
N LEU A 36 -27.67 7.09 27.15
CA LEU A 36 -26.30 6.97 26.64
C LEU A 36 -26.27 5.80 25.64
N GLN A 37 -26.49 6.12 24.38
CA GLN A 37 -26.36 5.15 23.30
C GLN A 37 -24.88 5.03 22.91
N LYS A 38 -24.29 3.84 23.08
CA LYS A 38 -23.01 3.52 22.47
C LYS A 38 -23.20 3.51 20.96
N LEU A 39 -22.60 4.48 20.27
CA LEU A 39 -22.67 4.53 18.81
C LEU A 39 -21.81 3.42 18.20
N ALA A 40 -22.29 2.83 17.11
CA ALA A 40 -21.52 1.85 16.36
C ALA A 40 -20.33 2.53 15.68
N LEU A 41 -19.17 1.87 15.70
CA LEU A 41 -17.99 2.37 14.99
C LEU A 41 -18.18 2.25 13.47
N PRO A 42 -17.62 3.16 12.66
CA PRO A 42 -17.63 3.01 11.20
C PRO A 42 -16.85 1.78 10.74
N THR A 43 -17.31 1.12 9.68
CA THR A 43 -16.59 0.01 9.04
C THR A 43 -15.68 0.55 7.96
N VAL A 44 -14.44 0.89 8.34
CA VAL A 44 -13.46 1.45 7.43
C VAL A 44 -12.81 0.33 6.61
N THR A 45 -12.65 0.54 5.31
CA THR A 45 -11.93 -0.39 4.41
C THR A 45 -10.95 0.37 3.52
N ILE A 46 -9.92 -0.34 3.04
CA ILE A 46 -8.96 0.16 2.05
C ILE A 46 -9.02 -0.74 0.81
N THR A 47 -9.15 -0.14 -0.36
CA THR A 47 -8.98 -0.79 -1.66
C THR A 47 -7.67 -0.32 -2.27
N THR A 48 -6.80 -1.27 -2.61
CA THR A 48 -5.47 -1.04 -3.22
C THR A 48 -5.46 -1.44 -4.70
N PRO A 49 -4.59 -0.84 -5.53
CA PRO A 49 -4.39 -1.34 -6.90
C PRO A 49 -3.69 -2.71 -6.87
N PRO A 50 -3.69 -3.44 -8.00
CA PRO A 50 -2.91 -4.67 -8.14
C PRO A 50 -1.43 -4.42 -7.83
N MET A 51 -0.84 -5.33 -7.07
CA MET A 51 0.58 -5.29 -6.69
C MET A 51 1.35 -6.41 -7.37
N PRO A 52 2.65 -6.20 -7.64
CA PRO A 52 3.39 -4.93 -7.56
C PRO A 52 3.13 -3.99 -8.74
N PHE A 53 3.46 -2.71 -8.57
CA PHE A 53 3.42 -1.71 -9.66
C PHE A 53 4.83 -1.30 -10.11
N CYS A 54 4.94 -0.72 -11.31
CA CYS A 54 6.22 -0.31 -11.87
C CYS A 54 6.80 0.91 -11.15
N ASN A 55 8.13 1.01 -11.13
CA ASN A 55 8.81 2.19 -10.67
C ASN A 55 8.39 3.43 -11.50
N GLY A 56 8.39 4.61 -10.87
CA GLY A 56 7.87 5.85 -11.47
C GLY A 56 6.35 5.98 -11.50
N SER A 57 5.58 4.92 -11.19
CA SER A 57 4.14 5.00 -11.00
C SER A 57 3.77 5.33 -9.54
N GLU A 58 2.56 5.85 -9.34
CA GLU A 58 1.96 6.02 -8.01
C GLU A 58 0.85 4.98 -7.81
N ALA A 59 0.71 4.49 -6.58
CA ALA A 59 -0.41 3.67 -6.15
C ALA A 59 -1.50 4.55 -5.53
N THR A 60 -2.74 4.39 -6.00
CA THR A 60 -3.90 5.12 -5.46
C THR A 60 -4.66 4.27 -4.44
N LEU A 61 -4.58 4.65 -3.16
CA LEU A 61 -5.30 4.01 -2.07
C LEU A 61 -6.68 4.66 -1.90
N ASN A 62 -7.73 3.85 -1.85
CA ASN A 62 -9.11 4.31 -1.70
C ASN A 62 -9.67 3.79 -0.37
N ALA A 63 -10.03 4.70 0.53
CA ALA A 63 -10.75 4.35 1.75
C ALA A 63 -12.27 4.50 1.57
N SER A 64 -13.04 3.70 2.32
CA SER A 64 -14.50 3.81 2.35
C SER A 64 -15.06 3.52 3.75
N GLY A 65 -16.34 3.83 3.97
CA GLY A 65 -17.07 3.49 5.20
C GLY A 65 -17.03 4.53 6.33
N ALA A 66 -16.47 5.72 6.08
CA ALA A 66 -16.47 6.87 6.99
C ALA A 66 -16.69 8.21 6.23
N ASP A 67 -16.82 9.30 6.97
CA ASP A 67 -17.01 10.65 6.41
C ASP A 67 -15.67 11.34 6.09
N THR A 68 -14.72 11.26 7.02
CA THR A 68 -13.36 11.80 6.85
C THR A 68 -12.29 10.73 7.00
N TYR A 69 -11.13 10.95 6.37
CA TYR A 69 -10.04 9.97 6.33
C TYR A 69 -8.70 10.64 6.62
N LYS A 70 -7.90 10.02 7.50
CA LYS A 70 -6.53 10.42 7.81
C LYS A 70 -5.58 9.25 7.67
N TRP A 71 -4.52 9.41 6.88
CA TRP A 71 -3.60 8.34 6.51
C TRP A 71 -2.26 8.45 7.24
N ASN A 72 -1.71 7.29 7.59
CA ASN A 72 -0.37 7.12 8.15
C ASN A 72 0.29 5.86 7.56
N PRO A 73 1.53 5.92 7.03
CA PRO A 73 2.38 7.10 6.89
C PRO A 73 1.86 8.10 5.86
N GLY A 74 2.44 9.30 5.84
CA GLY A 74 2.10 10.39 4.92
C GLY A 74 1.35 11.56 5.55
N ASN A 75 0.72 11.37 6.71
CA ASN A 75 -0.05 12.40 7.42
C ASN A 75 -1.01 13.16 6.48
N PHE A 76 -1.65 12.42 5.58
CA PHE A 76 -2.53 12.96 4.55
C PHE A 76 -3.97 12.92 5.04
N ASN A 77 -4.69 14.03 4.86
CA ASN A 77 -6.12 14.12 5.15
C ASN A 77 -6.87 14.19 3.82
N GLY A 78 -7.66 13.16 3.51
CA GLY A 78 -8.39 13.08 2.26
C GLY A 78 -8.52 11.66 1.75
N ASN A 79 -9.26 11.54 0.65
CA ASN A 79 -9.50 10.30 -0.06
C ASN A 79 -9.83 10.62 -1.52
N PRO A 80 -9.18 10.00 -2.53
CA PRO A 80 -8.14 8.98 -2.43
C PRO A 80 -6.76 9.53 -1.99
N PHE A 81 -5.84 8.62 -1.66
CA PHE A 81 -4.44 8.95 -1.31
C PHE A 81 -3.46 8.29 -2.31
N SER A 82 -2.73 9.10 -3.08
CA SER A 82 -1.69 8.64 -3.99
C SER A 82 -0.33 8.53 -3.28
N VAL A 83 0.33 7.38 -3.42
CA VAL A 83 1.60 7.09 -2.74
C VAL A 83 2.61 6.43 -3.69
N SER A 84 3.89 6.73 -3.51
CA SER A 84 4.99 6.04 -4.17
C SER A 84 6.10 5.70 -3.15
N PRO A 85 5.88 4.70 -2.29
CA PRO A 85 6.84 4.35 -1.24
C PRO A 85 8.14 3.80 -1.84
N ALA A 86 9.29 4.21 -1.28
CA ALA A 86 10.61 3.74 -1.72
C ALA A 86 10.93 2.32 -1.24
N VAL A 87 10.31 1.88 -0.15
CA VAL A 87 10.41 0.53 0.41
C VAL A 87 9.01 -0.03 0.61
N PRO A 88 8.81 -1.36 0.62
CA PRO A 88 7.53 -1.96 0.95
C PRO A 88 6.93 -1.36 2.22
N THR A 89 5.75 -0.73 2.12
CA THR A 89 5.16 0.08 3.19
C THR A 89 3.70 -0.28 3.40
N LYS A 90 3.29 -0.48 4.65
CA LYS A 90 1.88 -0.63 5.05
C LYS A 90 1.29 0.74 5.39
N TYR A 91 0.06 0.98 4.95
CA TYR A 91 -0.70 2.18 5.27
C TYR A 91 -1.87 1.87 6.19
N ILE A 92 -2.11 2.77 7.14
CA ILE A 92 -3.21 2.74 8.08
C ILE A 92 -4.05 3.98 7.82
N VAL A 93 -5.35 3.80 7.62
CA VAL A 93 -6.29 4.92 7.52
C VAL A 93 -7.17 4.95 8.76
N THR A 94 -7.30 6.12 9.37
CA THR A 94 -8.30 6.41 10.39
C THR A 94 -9.49 7.08 9.72
N GLY A 95 -10.64 6.43 9.73
CA GLY A 95 -11.91 6.96 9.24
C GLY A 95 -12.76 7.48 10.40
N THR A 96 -13.34 8.68 10.28
CA THR A 96 -14.27 9.24 11.28
C THR A 96 -15.62 9.51 10.64
N ASP A 97 -16.70 9.08 11.28
CA ASP A 97 -18.07 9.32 10.82
C ASP A 97 -18.60 10.71 11.20
N LEU A 98 -19.81 11.06 10.72
CA LEU A 98 -20.48 12.34 11.01
C LEU A 98 -20.79 12.56 12.49
N ASN A 99 -20.80 11.49 13.29
CA ASN A 99 -21.07 11.56 14.73
C ASN A 99 -19.77 11.64 15.55
N GLY A 100 -18.61 11.71 14.90
CA GLY A 100 -17.31 11.81 15.54
C GLY A 100 -16.72 10.48 16.03
N CYS A 101 -17.32 9.34 15.69
CA CYS A 101 -16.74 8.02 16.00
C CYS A 101 -15.69 7.63 14.97
N SER A 102 -14.54 7.15 15.42
CA SER A 102 -13.41 6.78 14.56
C SER A 102 -13.08 5.29 14.63
N ASN A 103 -12.69 4.72 13.49
CA ASN A 103 -12.13 3.37 13.39
C ASN A 103 -10.96 3.36 12.39
N ILE A 104 -10.23 2.26 12.31
CA ILE A 104 -9.07 2.12 11.44
C ILE A 104 -9.20 0.97 10.45
N ALA A 105 -8.48 1.06 9.33
CA ALA A 105 -8.19 -0.05 8.43
C ALA A 105 -6.72 -0.06 8.04
N GLU A 106 -6.19 -1.24 7.73
CA GLU A 106 -4.81 -1.44 7.27
C GLU A 106 -4.81 -1.97 5.84
N SER A 107 -3.85 -1.51 5.03
CA SER A 107 -3.58 -2.06 3.71
C SER A 107 -2.69 -3.30 3.81
N ASP A 108 -2.63 -4.06 2.71
CA ASP A 108 -1.47 -4.93 2.44
C ASP A 108 -0.20 -4.09 2.22
N MET A 109 0.95 -4.76 2.11
CA MET A 109 2.21 -4.09 1.78
C MET A 109 2.11 -3.47 0.39
N ILE A 110 2.35 -2.17 0.31
CA ILE A 110 2.43 -1.41 -0.93
C ILE A 110 3.90 -1.41 -1.35
N TYR A 111 4.21 -2.04 -2.48
CA TYR A 111 5.57 -2.17 -3.00
C TYR A 111 5.61 -2.10 -4.52
N LYS A 112 6.75 -1.69 -5.05
CA LYS A 112 7.03 -1.56 -6.47
C LYS A 112 8.12 -2.53 -6.91
N TYR A 113 8.14 -2.84 -8.19
CA TYR A 113 9.30 -3.43 -8.84
C TYR A 113 10.12 -2.36 -9.53
N ASP A 114 11.44 -2.52 -9.45
CA ASP A 114 12.36 -1.75 -10.28
C ASP A 114 12.10 -2.08 -11.75
N ASP A 115 12.33 -1.08 -12.60
CA ASP A 115 12.29 -1.30 -14.04
C ASP A 115 13.32 -2.37 -14.42
N ILE A 116 13.03 -3.13 -15.48
CA ILE A 116 14.00 -4.05 -16.04
C ILE A 116 15.14 -3.24 -16.68
N THR A 117 16.36 -3.49 -16.24
CA THR A 117 17.56 -2.95 -16.88
C THR A 117 18.42 -4.12 -17.34
N ALA A 118 19.03 -3.97 -18.51
CA ALA A 118 19.93 -4.96 -19.07
C ALA A 118 21.02 -4.28 -19.87
N SER A 119 22.17 -4.94 -19.98
CA SER A 119 23.27 -4.55 -20.85
C SER A 119 23.55 -5.64 -21.86
N ILE A 120 23.85 -5.25 -23.10
CA ILE A 120 24.31 -6.16 -24.14
C ILE A 120 25.79 -5.92 -24.37
N GLN A 121 26.58 -6.99 -24.31
CA GLN A 121 27.99 -6.99 -24.68
C GLN A 121 28.19 -7.84 -25.95
N PRO A 122 28.52 -7.25 -27.10
CA PRO A 122 28.92 -8.01 -28.27
C PRO A 122 30.32 -8.60 -28.09
N SER A 123 30.65 -9.62 -28.89
CA SER A 123 32.04 -10.06 -29.09
C SER A 123 32.93 -8.90 -29.53
N ASP A 124 34.19 -8.95 -29.10
CA ASP A 124 35.19 -7.91 -29.38
C ASP A 124 36.42 -8.51 -30.09
N TYR A 125 36.39 -8.47 -31.41
CA TYR A 125 37.51 -8.81 -32.29
C TYR A 125 38.28 -7.53 -32.68
N ASN A 126 38.99 -6.93 -31.73
CA ASN A 126 39.75 -5.67 -31.91
C ASN A 126 38.88 -4.46 -32.30
N GLY A 127 37.73 -4.30 -31.65
CA GLY A 127 36.74 -3.25 -31.88
C GLY A 127 35.65 -3.64 -32.89
N PHE A 128 35.64 -4.89 -33.37
CA PHE A 128 34.66 -5.41 -34.32
C PHE A 128 33.86 -6.58 -33.74
N GLY A 129 32.64 -6.79 -34.22
CA GLY A 129 31.75 -7.85 -33.73
C GLY A 129 32.05 -9.25 -34.29
N VAL A 130 32.81 -9.39 -35.37
CA VAL A 130 33.21 -10.67 -36.00
C VAL A 130 34.68 -10.62 -36.38
N SER A 131 35.36 -11.77 -36.51
CA SER A 131 36.82 -11.79 -36.76
C SER A 131 37.21 -11.30 -38.15
N CYS A 132 36.39 -11.57 -39.17
CA CYS A 132 36.63 -11.27 -40.57
C CYS A 132 35.33 -11.01 -41.35
N PHE A 133 35.44 -10.45 -42.56
CA PHE A 133 34.30 -10.26 -43.46
C PHE A 133 33.70 -11.61 -43.87
N GLY A 134 32.40 -11.78 -43.64
CA GLY A 134 31.66 -12.99 -43.99
C GLY A 134 31.66 -14.07 -42.91
N GLU A 135 32.40 -13.88 -41.81
CA GLU A 135 32.39 -14.82 -40.69
C GLU A 135 31.10 -14.73 -39.87
N SER A 136 30.79 -15.83 -39.19
CA SER A 136 29.64 -15.97 -38.28
C SER A 136 30.10 -16.44 -36.92
N ASP A 137 31.17 -15.83 -36.42
CA ASP A 137 31.78 -16.12 -35.12
C ASP A 137 31.49 -15.04 -34.07
N GLY A 138 30.56 -14.14 -34.36
CA GLY A 138 30.12 -13.12 -33.43
C GLY A 138 29.23 -13.68 -32.32
N SER A 139 29.08 -12.90 -31.25
CA SER A 139 28.17 -13.17 -30.15
C SER A 139 27.59 -11.89 -29.56
N ALA A 140 26.51 -12.03 -28.81
CA ALA A 140 25.99 -11.00 -27.92
C ALA A 140 25.56 -11.65 -26.59
N ASP A 141 26.10 -11.15 -25.49
CA ASP A 141 25.78 -11.55 -24.12
C ASP A 141 24.85 -10.49 -23.50
N LEU A 142 23.64 -10.90 -23.13
CA LEU A 142 22.68 -10.06 -22.42
C LEU A 142 22.74 -10.35 -20.93
N THR A 143 23.15 -9.35 -20.16
CA THR A 143 23.09 -9.41 -18.69
C THR A 143 21.92 -8.57 -18.19
N VAL A 144 20.91 -9.21 -17.58
CA VAL A 144 19.82 -8.52 -16.89
C VAL A 144 20.28 -8.08 -15.50
N THR A 145 20.28 -6.77 -15.24
CA THR A 145 20.80 -6.16 -14.00
C THR A 145 19.72 -5.82 -12.98
N SER A 146 18.45 -5.70 -13.40
CA SER A 146 17.29 -5.52 -12.51
C SER A 146 16.02 -6.10 -13.11
N GLY A 147 14.97 -6.28 -12.29
CA GLY A 147 13.71 -6.90 -12.68
C GLY A 147 13.43 -8.17 -11.89
N VAL A 148 12.28 -8.79 -12.12
CA VAL A 148 11.84 -9.98 -11.37
C VAL A 148 11.71 -11.19 -12.31
N PRO A 149 12.44 -12.29 -12.05
CA PRO A 149 12.38 -13.50 -12.88
C PRO A 149 11.04 -14.24 -12.72
N PRO A 150 10.67 -15.12 -13.67
CA PRO A 150 11.47 -15.56 -14.82
C PRO A 150 11.48 -14.56 -15.99
N PHE A 151 12.63 -14.43 -16.65
CA PHE A 151 12.77 -13.65 -17.88
C PHE A 151 12.59 -14.54 -19.10
N ASN A 152 11.91 -14.03 -20.12
CA ASN A 152 11.81 -14.65 -21.43
C ASN A 152 12.58 -13.78 -22.41
N PHE A 153 13.39 -14.42 -23.26
CA PHE A 153 14.17 -13.74 -24.29
C PHE A 153 13.66 -14.16 -25.66
N LEU A 154 13.57 -13.20 -26.58
CA LEU A 154 13.26 -13.48 -27.97
C LEU A 154 14.05 -12.51 -28.86
N TRP A 155 15.17 -13.00 -29.37
CA TRP A 155 15.97 -12.24 -30.30
C TRP A 155 15.33 -12.22 -31.70
N ASN A 156 15.64 -11.19 -32.48
CA ASN A 156 15.21 -11.08 -33.87
C ASN A 156 15.71 -12.20 -34.80
N ASN A 157 16.70 -12.99 -34.36
CA ASN A 157 17.18 -14.20 -35.02
C ASN A 157 16.53 -15.50 -34.47
N ASN A 158 15.47 -15.38 -33.68
CA ASN A 158 14.76 -16.47 -32.99
C ASN A 158 15.56 -17.14 -31.85
N GLY A 159 16.64 -16.54 -31.37
CA GLY A 159 17.28 -16.96 -30.13
C GLY A 159 16.36 -16.79 -28.92
N THR A 160 16.36 -17.73 -27.98
CA THR A 160 15.49 -17.72 -26.78
C THR A 160 16.26 -17.70 -25.45
N THR A 161 17.58 -17.64 -25.52
CA THR A 161 18.48 -17.50 -24.38
C THR A 161 18.91 -16.05 -24.21
N ASN A 162 19.48 -15.73 -23.04
CA ASN A 162 20.13 -14.44 -22.81
C ASN A 162 21.30 -14.23 -23.79
N ASP A 163 21.97 -15.29 -24.22
CA ASP A 163 23.12 -15.19 -25.11
C ASP A 163 22.79 -15.70 -26.51
N ILE A 164 23.28 -15.01 -27.54
CA ILE A 164 23.32 -15.50 -28.92
C ILE A 164 24.77 -15.63 -29.37
N ASN A 165 25.06 -16.72 -30.07
CA ASN A 165 26.41 -17.08 -30.52
C ASN A 165 26.38 -17.51 -31.99
N ASN A 166 27.56 -17.51 -32.62
CA ASN A 166 27.75 -17.86 -34.02
C ASN A 166 26.89 -17.01 -34.97
N ILE A 167 26.82 -15.70 -34.69
CA ILE A 167 26.06 -14.73 -35.48
C ILE A 167 26.98 -13.97 -36.43
N SER A 168 26.49 -13.67 -37.62
CA SER A 168 27.18 -12.80 -38.57
C SER A 168 27.07 -11.33 -38.15
N ALA A 169 27.85 -10.45 -38.79
CA ALA A 169 27.68 -9.00 -38.59
C ALA A 169 26.25 -8.55 -38.95
N GLY A 170 25.60 -7.83 -38.03
CA GLY A 170 24.20 -7.42 -38.19
C GLY A 170 23.68 -6.65 -36.98
N VAL A 171 22.41 -6.27 -37.05
CA VAL A 171 21.69 -5.63 -35.94
C VAL A 171 20.86 -6.70 -35.23
N TYR A 172 21.13 -6.88 -33.93
CA TYR A 172 20.42 -7.82 -33.07
C TYR A 172 19.73 -7.05 -31.93
N TYR A 173 18.51 -7.48 -31.62
CA TYR A 173 17.71 -6.94 -30.52
C TYR A 173 16.86 -8.07 -29.93
N VAL A 174 16.49 -7.89 -28.65
CA VAL A 174 15.74 -8.82 -27.79
C VAL A 174 14.49 -8.15 -27.26
#